data_AF-A0A8S4S706-F1
#
_entry.id   AF-A0A8S4S706-F1
#
_cell.length_a   1.000
_cell.length_b   1.000
_cell.length_c   1.000
_cell.angle_alpha   90.00
_cell.angle_beta   90.00
_cell.angle_gamma   90.00
#
_symmetry.space_group_name_H-M   'P 1'
#
loop_
_entity.id
_entity.type
_entity.pdbx_description
1 polymer ?
#
loop_
_entity_poly.entity_id
_entity_poly.type
_entity_poly.pdbx_seq_one_letter_code
_entity_poly.pdbx_strand_id
1 'polypeptide(L)'
;MYVCSDSTEPVFEKQVLPRRGGCVYGNLFAPCLEVVKDDGTCGCFPFDPSLEEVATAVRKALVPSIHGRWERCFYGAVDCCSHFMNGNYTVQVNSQCPPTFDGWSCWQPAQNGTVARSVCPEFAYSNSGPTCHHFSHKQCHPQGAWELQTDYSTCSITPRLLRRYRYYIGVLTFSVVTSFPAICIFIFYKRLRVTRVALHRNLLIAIVLRNIIVVISRNVIYIDELTNAGETIMSQNSVACRVLAFAERLAGNAVFVCMMLEGIYLHRLIVAVFKQKLSMKILYCIGVC
;
A
#
# COMPACT_ATOMS: atom_id res chain seq x y z
N MET A 1 24.90 16.04 -15.74
CA MET A 1 23.57 15.41 -15.68
C MET A 1 22.66 16.39 -16.41
N TYR A 2 22.39 16.14 -17.69
CA TYR A 2 21.55 17.03 -18.49
C TYR A 2 20.10 16.75 -18.12
N VAL A 3 19.41 17.76 -17.61
CA VAL A 3 17.97 17.73 -17.33
C VAL A 3 17.35 18.58 -18.44
N CYS A 4 16.52 17.99 -19.30
CA CYS A 4 15.63 18.78 -20.15
C CYS A 4 14.61 19.40 -19.17
N SER A 5 14.79 20.67 -18.78
CA SER A 5 13.79 21.40 -18.00
C SER A 5 13.61 22.81 -18.54
N ASP A 6 12.35 23.15 -18.74
CA ASP A 6 11.79 24.48 -19.00
C ASP A 6 12.30 25.20 -20.25
N SER A 7 11.80 24.78 -21.41
CA SER A 7 11.58 25.71 -22.51
C SER A 7 10.08 25.88 -22.75
N THR A 8 9.58 27.01 -22.29
CA THR A 8 8.35 27.67 -22.72
C THR A 8 8.34 27.83 -24.24
N GLU A 9 7.85 26.82 -24.97
CA GLU A 9 7.20 26.92 -26.27
C GLU A 9 6.94 25.50 -26.80
N PRO A 10 5.68 25.11 -27.08
CA PRO A 10 5.41 23.79 -27.61
C PRO A 10 5.86 23.76 -29.07
N VAL A 11 7.02 23.15 -29.35
CA VAL A 11 7.38 22.75 -30.71
C VAL A 11 6.45 21.60 -31.09
N PHE A 12 5.27 21.96 -31.58
CA PHE A 12 4.24 21.05 -32.09
C PHE A 12 4.69 20.45 -33.43
N GLU A 13 5.65 19.54 -33.39
CA GLU A 13 5.93 18.68 -34.53
C GLU A 13 4.95 17.51 -34.50
N LYS A 14 4.01 17.52 -35.45
CA LYS A 14 3.00 16.48 -35.65
C LYS A 14 3.67 15.14 -35.96
N GLN A 15 4.04 14.37 -34.95
CA GLN A 15 4.33 12.96 -35.16
C GLN A 15 3.01 12.20 -35.25
N VAL A 16 2.76 11.65 -36.44
CA VAL A 16 1.73 10.63 -36.65
C VAL A 16 2.07 9.47 -35.71
N LEU A 17 1.30 9.34 -34.63
CA LEU A 17 1.40 8.19 -33.73
C LEU A 17 1.40 6.91 -34.57
N PRO A 18 2.26 5.91 -34.28
CA PRO A 18 2.22 4.64 -34.98
C PRO A 18 0.78 4.09 -34.96
N ARG A 19 0.37 3.40 -36.03
CA ARG A 19 -1.00 2.82 -36.21
C ARG A 19 -1.53 2.05 -34.98
N ARG A 20 -0.65 1.64 -34.07
CA ARG A 20 -0.99 0.92 -32.84
C ARG A 20 -1.60 1.80 -31.73
N GLY A 21 -1.29 3.09 -31.66
CA GLY A 21 -1.74 3.97 -30.56
C GLY A 21 -2.69 5.12 -30.93
N GLY A 22 -2.88 5.43 -32.23
CA GLY A 22 -3.60 6.63 -32.68
C GLY A 22 -5.08 6.72 -32.29
N CYS A 23 -5.72 5.59 -32.02
CA CYS A 23 -7.08 5.46 -31.51
C CYS A 23 -7.22 5.69 -29.99
N VAL A 24 -6.17 5.44 -29.21
CA VAL A 24 -6.17 5.59 -27.75
C VAL A 24 -6.09 7.07 -27.38
N TYR A 25 -5.27 7.82 -28.11
CA TYR A 25 -5.09 9.26 -27.92
C TYR A 25 -6.00 10.10 -28.85
N GLY A 26 -6.60 9.50 -29.88
CA GLY A 26 -7.43 10.21 -30.86
C GLY A 26 -6.64 11.31 -31.59
N ASN A 27 -7.36 12.32 -32.08
CA ASN A 27 -6.75 13.54 -32.67
C ASN A 27 -6.32 14.57 -31.61
N LEU A 28 -6.48 14.25 -30.31
CA LEU A 28 -6.12 15.14 -29.20
C LEU A 28 -4.81 14.67 -28.58
N PHE A 29 -3.76 15.46 -28.81
CA PHE A 29 -2.51 15.56 -28.05
C PHE A 29 -2.20 14.39 -27.10
N ALA A 30 -1.43 13.42 -27.57
CA ALA A 30 -0.64 12.61 -26.66
C ALA A 30 0.45 13.53 -26.06
N PRO A 31 0.53 13.70 -24.73
CA PRO A 31 1.69 14.35 -24.14
C PRO A 31 2.93 13.53 -24.52
N CYS A 32 3.96 14.16 -25.07
CA CYS A 32 5.19 13.47 -25.40
C CYS A 32 6.16 13.50 -24.21
N LEU A 33 6.95 12.42 -24.09
CA LEU A 33 8.03 12.34 -23.15
C LEU A 33 9.28 12.96 -23.78
N GLU A 34 9.80 14.01 -23.17
CA GLU A 34 11.07 14.60 -23.56
C GLU A 34 12.22 13.75 -23.01
N VAL A 35 13.01 13.16 -23.90
CA VAL A 35 14.17 12.32 -23.54
C VAL A 35 15.41 12.86 -24.23
N VAL A 36 16.53 12.85 -23.52
CA VAL A 36 17.85 13.19 -24.08
C VAL A 36 18.30 12.04 -24.99
N LYS A 37 18.51 12.32 -26.27
CA LYS A 37 19.11 11.40 -27.24
C LYS A 37 20.60 11.24 -26.98
N ASP A 38 21.20 10.18 -27.54
CA ASP A 38 22.64 9.92 -27.46
C ASP A 38 23.49 11.07 -28.04
N ASP A 39 22.92 11.85 -28.96
CA ASP A 39 23.54 13.05 -29.56
C ASP A 39 23.51 14.30 -28.64
N GLY A 40 22.97 14.17 -27.42
CA GLY A 40 22.85 15.27 -26.45
C GLY A 40 21.70 16.25 -26.72
N THR A 41 20.88 15.99 -27.73
CA THR A 41 19.67 16.77 -28.06
C THR A 41 18.43 16.19 -27.37
N CYS A 42 17.46 17.02 -26.97
CA CYS A 42 16.19 16.54 -26.43
C CYS A 42 15.24 16.18 -27.59
N GLY A 43 14.63 14.99 -27.54
CA GLY A 43 13.61 14.54 -28.48
C GLY A 43 12.27 14.32 -27.78
N CYS A 44 11.18 14.64 -28.46
CA CYS A 44 9.80 14.41 -28.02
C CYS A 44 9.33 13.06 -28.55
N PHE A 45 9.11 12.09 -27.67
CA PHE A 45 8.72 10.72 -28.02
C PHE A 45 7.32 10.38 -27.48
N PRO A 46 6.52 9.56 -28.18
CA PRO A 46 5.28 9.04 -27.62
C PRO A 46 5.56 8.10 -26.44
N PHE A 47 4.63 8.00 -25.48
CA PHE A 47 4.66 7.01 -24.41
C PHE A 47 4.40 5.59 -24.95
N ASP A 48 5.36 5.06 -25.70
CA ASP A 48 5.33 3.73 -26.31
C ASP A 48 6.48 2.87 -25.76
N PRO A 49 6.20 1.72 -25.12
CA PRO A 49 7.21 0.82 -24.58
C PRO A 49 8.07 0.13 -25.65
N SER A 50 7.68 0.19 -26.93
CA SER A 50 8.51 -0.32 -28.04
C SER A 50 9.72 0.56 -28.34
N LEU A 51 9.75 1.80 -27.83
CA LEU A 51 10.88 2.71 -27.93
C LEU A 51 11.80 2.53 -26.73
N GLU A 52 13.02 2.04 -26.95
CA GLU A 52 13.97 1.70 -25.87
C GLU A 52 14.36 2.93 -25.02
N GLU A 53 14.47 4.10 -25.64
CA GLU A 53 14.75 5.38 -24.95
C GLU A 53 13.65 5.72 -23.94
N VAL A 54 12.39 5.56 -24.34
CA VAL A 54 11.20 5.81 -23.53
C VAL A 54 11.08 4.76 -22.43
N ALA A 55 11.21 3.48 -22.77
CA ALA A 55 11.14 2.39 -21.79
C ALA A 55 12.22 2.55 -20.70
N THR A 56 13.44 2.94 -21.09
CA THR A 56 14.54 3.19 -20.15
C THR A 56 14.30 4.41 -19.28
N ALA A 57 13.81 5.51 -19.86
CA ALA A 57 13.46 6.73 -19.11
C ALA A 57 12.36 6.46 -18.07
N VAL A 58 11.27 5.81 -18.49
CA VAL A 58 10.14 5.45 -17.62
C VAL A 58 10.58 4.48 -16.52
N ARG A 59 11.40 3.47 -16.83
CA ARG A 59 11.92 2.51 -15.86
C ARG A 59 12.81 3.17 -14.80
N LYS A 60 13.59 4.19 -15.17
CA LYS A 60 14.40 4.98 -14.22
C LYS A 60 13.54 5.88 -13.32
N ALA A 61 12.42 6.37 -13.83
CA ALA A 61 11.49 7.21 -13.06
C ALA A 61 10.60 6.41 -12.09
N LEU A 62 10.27 5.16 -12.44
CA LEU A 62 9.38 4.31 -11.65
C LEU A 62 10.11 3.50 -10.57
N VAL A 63 9.43 3.33 -9.43
CA VAL A 63 9.84 2.39 -8.37
C VAL A 63 9.87 0.96 -8.92
N PRO A 64 10.85 0.11 -8.54
CA PRO A 64 10.99 -1.26 -9.07
C PRO A 64 9.73 -2.13 -8.98
N SER A 65 8.88 -1.89 -7.97
CA SER A 65 7.60 -2.60 -7.81
C SER A 65 6.57 -2.29 -8.90
N ILE A 66 6.75 -1.24 -9.70
CA ILE A 66 5.84 -0.78 -10.76
C ILE A 66 6.35 -1.16 -12.16
N HIS A 67 7.58 -1.69 -12.25
CA HIS A 67 8.17 -2.07 -13.55
C HIS A 67 7.29 -3.09 -14.28
N GLY A 68 7.13 -2.91 -15.59
CA GLY A 68 6.29 -3.75 -16.46
C GLY A 68 4.78 -3.52 -16.35
N ARG A 69 4.26 -2.91 -15.27
CA ARG A 69 2.81 -2.65 -15.14
C ARG A 69 2.31 -1.63 -16.17
N TRP A 70 3.07 -0.57 -16.39
CA TRP A 70 2.79 0.43 -17.41
C TRP A 70 2.78 -0.19 -18.82
N GLU A 71 3.75 -1.05 -19.13
CA GLU A 71 3.84 -1.73 -20.43
C GLU A 71 2.60 -2.59 -20.69
N ARG A 72 2.15 -3.36 -19.68
CA ARG A 72 0.91 -4.15 -19.76
C ARG A 72 -0.33 -3.29 -19.94
N CYS A 73 -0.40 -2.14 -19.28
CA CYS A 73 -1.49 -1.17 -19.47
C CYS A 73 -1.49 -0.64 -20.91
N PHE A 74 -0.32 -0.25 -21.44
CA PHE A 74 -0.18 0.19 -22.82
C PHE A 74 -0.64 -0.88 -23.82
N TYR A 75 -0.14 -2.12 -23.69
CA TYR A 75 -0.54 -3.20 -24.59
C TYR A 75 -2.04 -3.54 -24.46
N GLY A 76 -2.60 -3.49 -23.25
CA GLY A 76 -4.04 -3.65 -23.04
C GLY A 76 -4.88 -2.55 -23.72
N ALA A 77 -4.40 -1.31 -23.73
CA ALA A 77 -5.04 -0.20 -24.44
C ALA A 77 -4.99 -0.39 -25.96
N VAL A 78 -3.83 -0.78 -26.49
CA VAL A 78 -3.62 -1.06 -27.92
C VAL A 78 -4.50 -2.22 -28.39
N ASP A 79 -4.58 -3.29 -27.59
CA ASP A 79 -5.42 -4.46 -27.86
C ASP A 79 -6.92 -4.09 -27.86
N CYS A 80 -7.37 -3.34 -26.85
CA CYS A 80 -8.73 -2.82 -26.80
C CYS A 80 -9.07 -2.00 -28.05
N CYS A 81 -8.14 -1.15 -28.47
CA CYS A 81 -8.32 -0.35 -29.66
C CYS A 81 -8.45 -1.19 -30.93
N SER A 82 -7.48 -2.08 -31.16
CA SER A 82 -7.39 -2.83 -32.41
C SER A 82 -8.62 -3.72 -32.63
N HIS A 83 -9.16 -4.27 -31.54
CA HIS A 83 -10.29 -5.19 -31.56
C HIS A 83 -11.66 -4.49 -31.51
N PHE A 84 -11.82 -3.41 -30.73
CA PHE A 84 -13.14 -2.84 -30.45
C PHE A 84 -13.32 -1.39 -30.93
N MET A 85 -12.26 -0.57 -30.97
CA MET A 85 -12.36 0.87 -31.29
C MET A 85 -11.99 1.24 -32.73
N ASN A 86 -11.27 0.37 -33.45
CA ASN A 86 -10.91 0.57 -34.87
C ASN A 86 -12.06 0.28 -35.85
N GLY A 87 -13.17 -0.29 -35.39
CA GLY A 87 -14.36 -0.46 -36.20
C GLY A 87 -14.99 0.90 -36.51
N ASN A 88 -15.57 1.06 -37.70
CA ASN A 88 -16.54 2.12 -37.96
C ASN A 88 -17.79 1.77 -37.13
N TYR A 89 -17.70 1.94 -35.81
CA TYR A 89 -18.80 1.85 -34.86
C TYR A 89 -19.66 3.07 -35.13
N THR A 90 -20.30 3.03 -36.30
CA THR A 90 -21.31 3.97 -36.69
C THR A 90 -22.28 4.03 -35.54
N VAL A 91 -22.62 5.25 -35.16
CA VAL A 91 -23.66 5.62 -34.21
C VAL A 91 -25.00 5.06 -34.73
N GLN A 92 -25.14 3.74 -34.75
CA GLN A 92 -26.19 2.98 -35.42
C GLN A 92 -26.92 2.05 -34.46
N VAL A 93 -26.74 2.26 -33.15
CA VAL A 93 -27.78 1.92 -32.19
C VAL A 93 -27.85 3.04 -31.17
N ASN A 94 -28.85 3.92 -31.26
CA ASN A 94 -29.17 4.96 -30.26
C ASN A 94 -29.49 4.39 -28.85
N SER A 95 -29.17 3.12 -28.60
CA SER A 95 -29.44 2.38 -27.37
C SER A 95 -28.21 1.65 -26.81
N GLN A 96 -26.98 1.99 -27.23
CA GLN A 96 -25.76 1.44 -26.64
C GLN A 96 -24.69 2.51 -26.39
N CYS A 97 -23.91 2.32 -25.32
CA CYS A 97 -22.67 3.07 -25.10
C CYS A 97 -21.54 2.52 -25.98
N PRO A 98 -20.72 3.38 -26.61
CA PRO A 98 -19.64 2.96 -27.52
C PRO A 98 -18.51 2.24 -26.76
N PRO A 99 -17.67 1.45 -27.42
CA PRO A 99 -16.50 0.85 -26.75
C PRO A 99 -15.52 1.95 -26.33
N THR A 100 -14.91 1.82 -25.14
CA THR A 100 -13.93 2.80 -24.62
C THR A 100 -12.88 2.14 -23.75
N PHE A 101 -11.69 2.73 -23.72
CA PHE A 101 -10.65 2.41 -22.73
C PHE A 101 -10.55 3.55 -21.71
N ASP A 102 -10.58 3.26 -20.43
CA ASP A 102 -10.57 4.27 -19.35
C ASP A 102 -9.22 4.41 -18.63
N GLY A 103 -8.15 3.87 -19.23
CA GLY A 103 -6.82 3.83 -18.62
C GLY A 103 -6.55 2.57 -17.81
N TRP A 104 -7.57 1.76 -17.52
CA TRP A 104 -7.44 0.54 -16.71
C TRP A 104 -8.10 -0.65 -17.41
N SER A 105 -9.34 -0.53 -17.88
CA SER A 105 -10.07 -1.64 -18.49
C SER A 105 -10.62 -1.28 -19.87
N CYS A 106 -10.72 -2.28 -20.74
CA CYS A 106 -11.43 -2.17 -22.00
C CYS A 106 -12.92 -2.42 -21.78
N TRP A 107 -13.74 -1.40 -22.02
CA TRP A 107 -15.19 -1.48 -21.92
C TRP A 107 -15.79 -1.76 -23.29
N GLN A 108 -16.37 -2.95 -23.42
CA GLN A 108 -17.14 -3.34 -24.60
C GLN A 108 -18.45 -2.56 -24.70
N PRO A 109 -19.09 -2.51 -25.88
CA PRO A 109 -20.38 -1.84 -26.02
C PRO A 109 -21.42 -2.45 -25.08
N ALA A 110 -22.16 -1.58 -24.38
CA ALA A 110 -23.17 -1.99 -23.41
C ALA A 110 -24.49 -1.29 -23.71
N GLN A 111 -25.60 -1.94 -23.38
CA GLN A 111 -26.93 -1.35 -23.61
C GLN A 111 -27.19 -0.16 -22.69
N ASN A 112 -27.96 0.82 -23.17
CA ASN A 112 -28.35 2.00 -22.41
C ASN A 112 -29.07 1.62 -21.11
N GLY A 113 -28.65 2.24 -20.00
CA GLY A 113 -29.21 1.95 -18.68
C GLY A 113 -28.68 0.66 -18.03
N THR A 114 -27.71 -0.02 -18.64
CA THR A 114 -27.08 -1.21 -18.05
C THR A 114 -25.75 -0.91 -17.37
N VAL A 115 -25.32 -1.81 -16.49
CA VAL A 115 -24.01 -1.76 -15.83
C VAL A 115 -23.13 -2.84 -16.44
N ALA A 116 -22.08 -2.41 -17.13
CA ALA A 116 -21.06 -3.30 -17.66
C ALA A 116 -20.14 -3.77 -16.53
N ARG A 117 -19.67 -5.01 -16.61
CA ARG A 117 -18.71 -5.59 -15.66
C ARG A 117 -17.52 -6.16 -16.41
N SER A 118 -16.33 -5.87 -15.94
CA SER A 118 -15.08 -6.43 -16.46
C SER A 118 -14.23 -6.97 -15.33
N VAL A 119 -13.38 -7.95 -15.62
CA VAL A 119 -12.39 -8.42 -14.66
C VAL A 119 -11.36 -7.32 -14.43
N CYS A 120 -10.99 -7.09 -13.17
CA CYS A 120 -9.98 -6.11 -12.82
C CYS A 120 -8.64 -6.46 -13.50
N PRO A 121 -7.91 -5.48 -14.07
CA PRO A 121 -6.68 -5.73 -14.79
C PRO A 121 -5.58 -6.23 -13.84
N GLU A 122 -4.67 -7.08 -14.31
CA GLU A 122 -3.58 -7.56 -13.47
C GLU A 122 -2.63 -6.43 -13.06
N PHE A 123 -2.41 -5.45 -13.94
CA PHE A 123 -1.56 -4.30 -13.68
C PHE A 123 -2.16 -3.30 -12.68
N ALA A 124 -3.46 -3.41 -12.37
CA ALA A 124 -4.11 -2.62 -11.34
C ALA A 124 -3.67 -3.03 -9.92
N TYR A 125 -3.16 -4.26 -9.75
CA TYR A 125 -2.72 -4.75 -8.44
C TYR A 125 -1.28 -4.32 -8.15
N SER A 126 -1.00 -3.99 -6.88
CA SER A 126 0.34 -3.59 -6.43
C SER A 126 1.30 -4.77 -6.19
N ASN A 127 0.82 -6.01 -6.27
CA ASN A 127 1.58 -7.23 -6.00
C ASN A 127 1.01 -8.40 -6.84
N SER A 128 1.39 -9.65 -6.52
CA SER A 128 0.72 -10.84 -7.06
C SER A 128 -0.80 -10.68 -7.00
N GLY A 129 -1.44 -10.84 -8.16
CA GLY A 129 -2.89 -10.72 -8.29
C GLY A 129 -3.62 -11.65 -7.31
N PRO A 130 -4.86 -11.31 -6.91
CA PRO A 130 -5.65 -12.14 -6.03
C PRO A 130 -5.85 -13.54 -6.64
N THR A 131 -5.94 -14.56 -5.78
CA THR A 131 -6.24 -15.95 -6.18
C THR A 131 -7.59 -16.09 -6.90
N CYS A 132 -8.48 -15.11 -6.73
CA CYS A 132 -9.79 -15.06 -7.38
C CYS A 132 -9.93 -13.75 -8.17
N HIS A 133 -10.61 -13.80 -9.31
CA HIS A 133 -10.91 -12.62 -10.10
C HIS A 133 -11.84 -11.66 -9.35
N HIS A 134 -11.45 -10.39 -9.27
CA HIS A 134 -12.33 -9.30 -8.88
C HIS A 134 -12.90 -8.62 -10.12
N PHE A 135 -14.02 -7.92 -9.97
CA PHE A 135 -14.74 -7.27 -11.06
C PHE A 135 -14.86 -5.77 -10.80
N SER A 136 -14.50 -4.96 -11.79
CA SER A 136 -14.85 -3.55 -11.90
C SER A 136 -16.20 -3.39 -12.58
N HIS A 137 -16.86 -2.26 -12.35
CA HIS A 137 -18.11 -1.96 -13.01
C HIS A 137 -18.18 -0.52 -13.51
N LYS A 138 -18.82 -0.34 -14.66
CA LYS A 138 -19.04 0.95 -15.29
C LYS A 138 -20.48 1.06 -15.76
N GLN A 139 -21.11 2.19 -15.45
CA GLN A 139 -22.51 2.42 -15.78
C GLN A 139 -22.64 3.10 -17.15
N CYS A 140 -23.53 2.55 -17.98
CA CYS A 140 -23.96 3.18 -19.23
C CYS A 140 -25.27 3.94 -18.97
N HIS A 141 -25.26 5.27 -19.15
CA HIS A 141 -26.45 6.08 -18.96
C HIS A 141 -27.52 5.77 -20.03
N PRO A 142 -28.81 6.03 -19.74
CA PRO A 142 -29.89 5.88 -20.72
C PRO A 142 -29.70 6.72 -21.99
N GLN A 143 -28.88 7.77 -21.91
CA GLN A 143 -28.54 8.70 -22.99
C GLN A 143 -27.48 8.15 -23.97
N GLY A 144 -26.91 6.97 -23.70
CA GLY A 144 -25.85 6.37 -24.53
C GLY A 144 -24.43 6.88 -24.23
N ALA A 145 -24.24 7.47 -23.05
CA ALA A 145 -22.94 7.94 -22.58
C ALA A 145 -22.48 7.11 -21.37
N TRP A 146 -21.17 6.88 -21.26
CA TRP A 146 -20.57 6.27 -20.08
C TRP A 146 -20.53 7.24 -18.90
N GLU A 147 -20.69 6.71 -17.69
CA GLU A 147 -20.32 7.40 -16.46
C GLU A 147 -18.83 7.79 -16.50
N LEU A 148 -18.50 8.98 -16.01
CA LEU A 148 -17.14 9.54 -16.07
C LEU A 148 -16.16 8.69 -15.26
N GLN A 149 -16.60 8.20 -14.09
CA GLN A 149 -15.79 7.43 -13.18
C GLN A 149 -16.25 5.98 -13.11
N THR A 150 -15.32 5.06 -13.39
CA THR A 150 -15.51 3.62 -13.21
C THR A 150 -15.31 3.24 -11.74
N ASP A 151 -16.14 2.34 -11.23
CA ASP A 151 -15.98 1.83 -9.87
C ASP A 151 -15.00 0.63 -9.84
N TYR A 152 -13.81 0.92 -9.32
CA TYR A 152 -12.71 -0.01 -9.06
C TYR A 152 -12.53 -0.35 -7.57
N SER A 153 -13.53 -0.08 -6.71
CA SER A 153 -13.44 -0.27 -5.26
C SER A 153 -13.05 -1.69 -4.85
N THR A 154 -13.55 -2.70 -5.58
CA THR A 154 -13.25 -4.13 -5.41
C THR A 154 -11.83 -4.52 -5.85
N CYS A 155 -11.28 -3.80 -6.83
CA CYS A 155 -9.93 -4.03 -7.35
C CYS A 155 -8.86 -3.40 -6.44
N SER A 156 -9.20 -2.30 -5.76
CA SER A 156 -8.27 -1.59 -4.89
C SER A 156 -8.01 -2.33 -3.56
N ILE A 157 -6.75 -2.32 -3.11
CA ILE A 157 -6.36 -2.93 -1.82
C ILE A 157 -6.66 -2.00 -0.63
N THR A 158 -6.75 -0.69 -0.90
CA THR A 158 -7.00 0.42 0.03
C THR A 158 -8.12 0.15 1.04
N PRO A 159 -9.37 -0.18 0.64
CA PRO A 159 -10.46 -0.39 1.59
C PRO A 159 -10.22 -1.58 2.52
N ARG A 160 -9.52 -2.62 2.06
CA ARG A 160 -9.18 -3.80 2.86
C ARG A 160 -8.12 -3.46 3.89
N LEU A 161 -7.08 -2.72 3.50
CA LEU A 161 -6.06 -2.21 4.42
C LEU A 161 -6.70 -1.30 5.46
N LEU A 162 -7.56 -0.36 5.05
CA LEU A 162 -8.24 0.57 5.95
C LEU A 162 -9.06 -0.17 7.01
N ARG A 163 -9.85 -1.18 6.59
CA ARG A 163 -10.61 -2.03 7.52
C ARG A 163 -9.70 -2.77 8.49
N ARG A 164 -8.60 -3.36 7.99
CA ARG A 164 -7.61 -4.05 8.83
C ARG A 164 -6.98 -3.10 9.84
N TYR A 165 -6.60 -1.90 9.43
CA TYR A 165 -6.02 -0.89 10.32
C TYR A 165 -7.03 -0.40 11.36
N ARG A 166 -8.27 -0.10 10.97
CA ARG A 166 -9.33 0.29 11.91
C ARG A 166 -9.59 -0.79 12.96
N TYR A 167 -9.69 -2.05 12.54
CA TYR A 167 -9.83 -3.17 13.46
C TYR A 167 -8.62 -3.30 14.40
N TYR A 168 -7.41 -3.22 13.85
CA TYR A 168 -6.17 -3.30 14.63
C TYR A 168 -6.07 -2.18 15.67
N ILE A 169 -6.40 -0.94 15.30
CA ILE A 169 -6.46 0.21 16.21
C ILE A 169 -7.48 -0.05 17.32
N GLY A 170 -8.69 -0.50 16.97
CA GLY A 170 -9.74 -0.81 17.95
C GLY A 170 -9.31 -1.81 19.03
N VAL A 171 -8.67 -2.92 18.62
CA VAL A 171 -8.15 -3.94 19.53
C VAL A 171 -7.05 -3.38 20.43
N LEU A 172 -6.14 -2.58 19.89
CA LEU A 172 -5.07 -1.96 20.68
C LEU A 172 -5.58 -0.94 21.69
N THR A 173 -6.55 -0.11 21.31
CA THR A 173 -7.21 0.81 22.24
C THR A 173 -7.92 0.08 23.36
N PHE A 174 -8.61 -1.03 23.05
CA PHE A 174 -9.26 -1.87 24.06
C PHE A 174 -8.24 -2.45 25.05
N SER A 175 -7.09 -2.91 24.56
CA SER A 175 -5.99 -3.40 25.40
C SER A 175 -5.46 -2.32 26.35
N VAL A 176 -5.30 -1.08 25.88
CA VAL A 176 -4.86 0.05 26.71
C VAL A 176 -5.87 0.35 27.80
N VAL A 177 -7.15 0.48 27.45
CA VAL A 177 -8.24 0.76 28.41
C VAL A 177 -8.33 -0.32 29.49
N THR A 178 -8.19 -1.58 29.10
CA THR A 178 -8.25 -2.72 30.03
C THR A 178 -7.01 -2.78 30.94
N SER A 179 -5.84 -2.38 30.44
CA SER A 179 -4.57 -2.46 31.17
C SER A 179 -4.33 -1.28 32.11
N PHE A 180 -4.94 -0.13 31.81
CA PHE A 180 -4.85 1.09 32.63
C PHE A 180 -5.23 0.89 34.11
N PRO A 181 -6.40 0.31 34.46
CA PRO A 181 -6.76 0.10 35.87
C PRO A 181 -5.78 -0.84 36.60
N ALA A 182 -5.25 -1.86 35.92
CA ALA A 182 -4.26 -2.76 36.51
C ALA A 182 -2.96 -2.01 36.89
N ILE A 183 -2.48 -1.12 36.01
CA ILE A 183 -1.31 -0.28 36.29
C ILE A 183 -1.59 0.67 37.46
N CYS A 184 -2.76 1.32 37.48
CA CYS A 184 -3.16 2.20 38.58
C CYS A 184 -3.12 1.47 39.93
N ILE A 185 -3.74 0.28 40.01
CA ILE A 185 -3.75 -0.55 41.23
C ILE A 185 -2.32 -0.87 41.68
N PHE A 186 -1.44 -1.32 40.78
CA PHE A 186 -0.05 -1.64 41.13
C PHE A 186 0.81 -0.44 41.54
N ILE A 187 0.42 0.79 41.15
CA ILE A 187 1.10 2.02 41.58
C ILE A 187 0.61 2.46 42.96
N PHE A 188 -0.71 2.48 43.18
CA PHE A 188 -1.32 2.99 44.41
C PHE A 188 -1.05 2.09 45.63
N TYR A 189 -1.13 0.76 45.48
CA TYR A 189 -0.99 -0.15 46.61
C TYR A 189 0.48 -0.47 46.92
N LYS A 190 1.06 0.23 47.91
CA LYS A 190 2.43 0.00 48.41
C LYS A 190 2.72 -1.46 48.77
N ARG A 191 1.72 -2.16 49.34
CA ARG A 191 1.82 -3.56 49.76
C ARG A 191 2.04 -4.54 48.60
N LEU A 192 1.67 -4.16 47.37
CA LEU A 192 1.83 -4.98 46.17
C LEU A 192 3.20 -4.78 45.48
N ARG A 193 4.13 -3.97 46.02
CA ARG A 193 5.45 -3.73 45.43
C ARG A 193 6.47 -4.86 45.67
N VAL A 194 6.01 -6.10 45.64
CA VAL A 194 6.90 -7.27 45.65
C VAL A 194 7.64 -7.34 44.32
N THR A 195 8.88 -7.82 44.31
CA THR A 195 9.75 -7.89 43.11
C THR A 195 9.04 -8.47 41.88
N ARG A 196 8.26 -9.53 42.05
CA ARG A 196 7.46 -10.14 40.98
C ARG A 196 6.45 -9.16 40.37
N VAL A 197 5.66 -8.48 41.21
CA VAL A 197 4.63 -7.54 40.78
C VAL A 197 5.24 -6.28 40.18
N ALA A 198 6.41 -5.85 40.67
CA ALA A 198 7.14 -4.73 40.10
C ALA A 198 7.59 -5.01 38.65
N LEU A 199 8.01 -6.24 38.34
CA LEU A 199 8.33 -6.66 36.97
C LEU A 199 7.08 -6.66 36.08
N HIS A 200 5.96 -7.23 36.57
CA HIS A 200 4.68 -7.25 35.83
C HIS A 200 4.16 -5.84 35.55
N ARG A 201 4.31 -4.92 36.51
CA ARG A 201 3.98 -3.51 36.31
C ARG A 201 4.83 -2.88 35.19
N ASN A 202 6.14 -3.13 35.17
CA ASN A 202 7.02 -2.58 34.14
C ASN A 202 6.69 -3.13 32.74
N LEU A 203 6.36 -4.42 32.64
CA LEU A 203 5.89 -5.03 31.39
C LEU A 203 4.58 -4.41 30.91
N LEU A 204 3.59 -4.24 31.80
CA LEU A 204 2.32 -3.60 31.46
C LEU A 204 2.50 -2.15 30.98
N ILE A 205 3.38 -1.39 31.63
CA ILE A 205 3.72 -0.02 31.21
C ILE A 205 4.35 -0.03 29.81
N ALA A 206 5.30 -0.93 29.54
CA ALA A 206 5.92 -1.05 28.22
C ALA A 206 4.90 -1.40 27.12
N ILE A 207 3.95 -2.30 27.41
CA ILE A 207 2.87 -2.67 26.48
C ILE A 207 1.96 -1.48 26.20
N VAL A 208 1.54 -0.72 27.23
CA VAL A 208 0.70 0.46 27.06
C VAL A 208 1.40 1.54 26.24
N LEU A 209 2.66 1.85 26.55
CA LEU A 209 3.44 2.83 25.78
C LEU A 209 3.56 2.43 24.31
N ARG A 210 3.88 1.16 24.05
CA ARG A 210 3.94 0.62 22.68
C ARG A 210 2.60 0.77 21.97
N ASN A 211 1.50 0.40 22.62
CA ASN A 211 0.16 0.45 22.00
C ASN A 211 -0.25 1.89 21.68
N ILE A 212 0.04 2.86 22.56
CA ILE A 212 -0.24 4.29 22.32
C ILE A 212 0.56 4.79 21.10
N ILE A 213 1.87 4.53 21.05
CA ILE A 213 2.73 4.96 19.93
C ILE A 213 2.24 4.36 18.60
N VAL A 214 1.89 3.07 18.62
CA VAL A 214 1.36 2.36 17.46
C VAL A 214 0.04 2.99 16.99
N VAL A 215 -0.89 3.27 17.91
CA VAL A 215 -2.19 3.89 17.57
C VAL A 215 -2.01 5.28 16.95
N ILE A 216 -1.09 6.09 17.49
CA ILE A 216 -0.78 7.42 16.92
C ILE A 216 -0.20 7.26 15.51
N SER A 217 0.80 6.40 15.35
CA SER A 217 1.43 6.11 14.05
C SER A 217 0.41 5.66 12.99
N ARG A 218 -0.51 4.75 13.33
CA ARG A 218 -1.53 4.25 12.39
C ARG A 218 -2.56 5.31 12.02
N ASN A 219 -3.04 6.10 12.98
CA ASN A 219 -4.03 7.15 12.70
C ASN A 219 -3.43 8.30 11.90
N VAL A 220 -2.25 8.79 12.27
CA VAL A 220 -1.67 10.00 11.67
C VAL A 220 -1.06 9.73 10.30
N ILE A 221 -0.38 8.59 10.11
CA ILE A 221 0.37 8.33 8.88
C ILE A 221 -0.49 7.52 7.90
N TYR A 222 -1.02 6.38 8.34
CA TYR A 222 -1.58 5.40 7.41
C TYR A 222 -3.02 5.69 6.99
N ILE A 223 -3.82 6.32 7.85
CA ILE A 223 -5.17 6.74 7.45
C ILE A 223 -5.07 7.94 6.51
N ASP A 224 -4.24 8.93 6.87
CA ASP A 224 -4.02 10.15 6.06
C ASP A 224 -3.58 9.81 4.63
N GLU A 225 -2.57 8.95 4.48
CA GLU A 225 -2.07 8.50 3.18
C GLU A 225 -3.11 7.74 2.34
N LEU A 226 -4.02 6.99 2.99
CA LEU A 226 -5.06 6.23 2.28
C LEU A 226 -6.28 7.08 1.91
N THR A 227 -6.51 8.20 2.59
CA THR A 227 -7.70 9.03 2.40
C THR A 227 -7.43 10.31 1.62
N ASN A 228 -6.21 10.85 1.71
CA ASN A 228 -5.87 12.12 1.09
C ASN A 228 -4.91 11.88 -0.10
N ALA A 229 -5.36 12.27 -1.29
CA ALA A 229 -4.55 12.25 -2.52
C ALA A 229 -3.68 13.52 -2.70
N GLY A 230 -3.62 14.38 -1.69
CA GLY A 230 -2.89 15.66 -1.68
C GLY A 230 -1.55 15.59 -0.93
N GLU A 231 -1.07 16.73 -0.45
CA GLU A 231 0.11 16.78 0.42
C GLU A 231 -0.17 16.08 1.75
N THR A 232 0.30 14.84 1.90
CA THR A 232 0.15 14.07 3.13
C THR A 232 1.12 14.55 4.20
N ILE A 233 0.85 14.24 5.47
CA ILE A 233 1.73 14.56 6.61
C ILE A 233 3.15 13.99 6.38
N MET A 234 3.26 12.90 5.62
CA MET A 234 4.54 12.28 5.27
C MET A 234 5.37 13.14 4.30
N SER A 235 4.71 13.87 3.39
CA SER A 235 5.34 14.84 2.49
C SER A 235 5.76 16.11 3.24
N GLN A 236 4.87 16.63 4.10
CA GLN A 236 5.11 17.90 4.81
C GLN A 236 6.06 17.78 6.02
N ASN A 237 6.05 16.66 6.75
CA ASN A 237 6.79 16.51 8.02
C ASN A 237 7.60 15.21 8.08
N SER A 238 8.55 15.07 7.16
CA SER A 238 9.42 13.88 7.06
C SER A 238 10.19 13.53 8.35
N VAL A 239 10.57 14.54 9.16
CA VAL A 239 11.28 14.34 10.44
C VAL A 239 10.37 13.71 11.49
N ALA A 240 9.14 14.20 11.64
CA ALA A 240 8.19 13.67 12.62
C ALA A 240 7.84 12.20 12.33
N CYS A 241 7.67 11.86 11.05
CA CYS A 241 7.46 10.47 10.61
C CYS A 241 8.64 9.56 11.00
N ARG A 242 9.90 10.00 10.77
CA ARG A 242 11.11 9.25 11.16
C ARG A 242 11.22 9.05 12.67
N VAL A 243 10.96 10.09 13.45
CA VAL A 243 10.98 10.03 14.92
C VAL A 243 9.91 9.06 15.43
N LEU A 244 8.70 9.11 14.89
CA LEU A 244 7.62 8.22 15.29
C LEU A 244 7.91 6.76 14.92
N ALA A 245 8.45 6.51 13.73
CA ALA A 245 8.91 5.18 13.32
C ALA A 245 10.01 4.64 14.25
N PHE A 246 10.98 5.48 14.63
CA PHE A 246 12.01 5.10 15.59
C PHE A 246 11.42 4.80 16.98
N ALA A 247 10.53 5.65 17.48
CA ALA A 247 9.86 5.47 18.77
C ALA A 247 9.07 4.17 18.82
N GLU A 248 8.39 3.79 17.73
CA GLU A 248 7.68 2.52 17.64
C GLU A 248 8.62 1.31 17.76
N ARG A 249 9.77 1.35 17.07
CA ARG A 249 10.78 0.28 17.14
C ARG A 249 11.35 0.18 18.55
N LEU A 250 11.67 1.32 19.17
CA LEU A 250 12.16 1.38 20.54
C LEU A 250 11.15 0.81 21.54
N ALA A 251 9.87 1.18 21.42
CA ALA A 251 8.82 0.66 22.29
C ALA A 251 8.59 -0.84 22.10
N GLY A 252 8.69 -1.34 20.86
CA GLY A 252 8.69 -2.78 20.58
C GLY A 252 9.83 -3.51 21.29
N ASN A 253 11.05 -3.01 21.17
CA ASN A 253 12.22 -3.59 21.83
C ASN A 253 12.10 -3.54 23.36
N ALA A 254 11.57 -2.45 23.92
CA ALA A 254 11.35 -2.33 25.35
C ALA A 254 10.40 -3.42 25.89
N VAL A 255 9.33 -3.76 25.15
CA VAL A 255 8.42 -4.87 25.52
C VAL A 255 9.18 -6.20 25.55
N PHE A 256 9.97 -6.50 24.52
CA PHE A 256 10.76 -7.74 24.47
C PHE A 256 11.76 -7.83 25.63
N VAL A 257 12.44 -6.74 25.96
CA VAL A 257 13.34 -6.68 27.12
C VAL A 257 12.60 -6.93 28.42
N CYS A 258 11.42 -6.33 28.62
CA CYS A 258 10.61 -6.57 29.83
C CYS A 258 10.16 -8.04 29.93
N MET A 259 9.73 -8.65 28.82
CA MET A 259 9.39 -10.08 28.77
C MET A 259 10.61 -10.96 29.08
N MET A 260 11.78 -10.62 28.56
CA MET A 260 13.03 -11.33 28.84
C MET A 260 13.39 -11.26 30.33
N LEU A 261 13.29 -10.08 30.94
CA LEU A 261 13.58 -9.89 32.37
C LEU A 261 12.63 -10.71 33.26
N GLU A 262 11.34 -10.77 32.92
CA GLU A 262 10.40 -11.64 33.61
C GLU A 262 10.74 -13.12 33.47
N GLY A 263 11.10 -13.55 32.26
CA GLY A 263 11.53 -14.93 31.98
C GLY A 263 12.75 -15.33 32.80
N ILE A 264 13.79 -14.48 32.82
CA ILE A 264 15.01 -14.70 33.61
C ILE A 264 14.68 -14.74 35.12
N TYR A 265 13.83 -13.83 35.60
CA TYR A 265 13.42 -13.82 37.00
C TYR A 265 12.71 -15.12 37.40
N LEU A 266 11.77 -15.58 36.58
CA LEU A 266 11.03 -16.82 36.82
C LEU A 266 11.95 -18.04 36.76
N HIS A 267 12.85 -18.11 35.77
CA HIS A 267 13.85 -19.17 35.67
C HIS A 267 14.76 -19.24 36.90
N ARG A 268 15.29 -18.10 37.36
CA ARG A 268 16.13 -18.05 38.57
C ARG A 268 15.40 -18.52 39.82
N LEU A 269 14.12 -18.15 39.96
CA LEU A 269 13.29 -18.60 41.08
C LEU A 269 13.12 -20.13 41.07
N ILE A 270 12.83 -20.70 39.90
CA ILE A 270 12.68 -22.15 39.73
C ILE A 270 13.99 -22.88 40.06
N VAL A 271 15.12 -22.44 39.50
CA VAL A 271 16.43 -23.05 39.75
C VAL A 271 16.82 -22.96 41.24
N ALA A 272 16.52 -21.85 41.92
CA ALA A 272 16.78 -21.71 43.35
C ALA A 272 15.98 -22.73 44.18
N VAL A 273 14.70 -22.95 43.85
CA VAL A 273 13.87 -23.96 44.53
C VAL A 273 14.40 -25.37 44.30
N PHE A 274 14.85 -25.70 43.08
CA PHE A 274 15.44 -27.01 42.81
C PHE A 274 16.80 -27.19 43.49
N LYS A 275 17.64 -26.16 43.56
CA LYS A 275 18.91 -26.22 44.30
C LYS A 275 18.69 -26.42 45.81
N GLN A 276 17.59 -25.87 46.35
CA GLN A 276 17.23 -26.04 47.76
C GLN A 276 16.55 -27.40 48.05
N LYS A 277 15.80 -27.97 47.08
CA LYS A 277 15.21 -29.32 47.18
C LYS A 277 16.20 -30.44 46.86
N LEU A 278 17.20 -30.20 46.03
CA LEU A 278 18.32 -31.10 45.79
C LEU A 278 19.28 -31.00 46.99
N SER A 279 18.84 -31.51 48.14
CA SER A 279 19.71 -31.71 49.30
C SER A 279 20.97 -32.44 48.84
N MET A 280 22.14 -31.90 49.16
CA MET A 280 23.46 -32.47 48.86
C MET A 280 23.56 -33.96 49.24
N LYS A 281 22.70 -34.45 50.16
CA LYS A 281 22.60 -35.87 50.53
C LYS A 281 22.18 -36.80 49.37
N ILE A 282 21.25 -36.37 48.50
CA ILE A 282 20.81 -37.20 47.35
C ILE A 282 21.88 -37.22 46.26
N LEU A 283 22.61 -36.11 46.06
CA LEU A 283 23.72 -36.04 45.12
C LEU A 283 24.94 -36.85 45.59
N TYR A 284 25.21 -36.89 46.91
CA TYR A 284 26.26 -37.74 47.49
C TYR A 284 25.92 -39.24 47.47
N CYS A 285 24.65 -39.63 47.65
CA CYS A 285 24.24 -41.03 47.51
C CYS A 285 24.27 -41.53 46.06
N ILE A 286 24.07 -40.66 45.06
CA ILE A 286 24.14 -41.05 43.64
C ILE A 286 25.60 -41.03 43.13
N GLY A 287 26.50 -40.27 43.77
CA GLY A 287 27.94 -40.24 43.46
C GLY A 287 28.76 -41.34 44.14
N VAL A 288 28.15 -42.19 44.97
CA VAL A 288 28.76 -43.41 45.54
C VAL A 288 27.87 -44.61 45.19
N CYS A 289 27.80 -44.90 43.90
CA CYS A 289 27.52 -46.22 43.34
C CYS A 289 28.51 -46.45 42.20
#